data_AF-A0A950INL7-F1
#
_entry.id   AF-A0A950INL7-F1
#
_cell.length_a   1.000
_cell.length_b   1.000
_cell.length_c   1.000
_cell.angle_alpha   90.00
_cell.angle_beta   90.00
_cell.angle_gamma   90.00
#
_symmetry.space_group_name_H-M   'P 1'
#
loop_
_entity.id
_entity.type
_entity.pdbx_description
1 polymer ?
#
loop_
_entity_poly.entity_id
_entity_poly.type
_entity_poly.pdbx_seq_one_letter_code
_entity_poly.pdbx_strand_id
1 'polypeptide(L)'
;QRIFSLPFDLLIEEASARIVDEQHSRVPVYDPARGPEYIVGVVYSKDISRLMHFRASARTRFAEAPFTELRLKQVMREVLVVPETKPVLDLLHEFQARRRHLAIVVDEFGSTVGLVTVEDAIEQLIGEVEDEFDVASKTVLTTARGELILDGSVNLRDLETQMRWTLPRDAGVETLAGFLLARLGKIPRGGEIVEYEGRRFTVIEMSGNRISRVRIEKLDHSGDAEPIDRTALENAS
;
A
#
# COMPACT_ATOMS: atom_id res chain seq x y z
N GLN A 1 -0.05 9.58 3.67
CA GLN A 1 1.30 9.05 3.97
C GLN A 1 2.30 10.19 3.78
N ARG A 2 3.33 10.31 4.63
CA ARG A 2 4.28 11.43 4.53
C ARG A 2 5.22 11.17 3.34
N ILE A 3 5.23 12.07 2.36
CA ILE A 3 6.09 11.95 1.17
C ILE A 3 7.55 12.14 1.60
N PHE A 4 8.40 11.15 1.33
CA PHE A 4 9.84 11.31 1.49
C PHE A 4 10.35 12.36 0.48
N SER A 5 10.90 13.45 0.99
CA SER A 5 11.36 14.58 0.19
C SER A 5 12.60 15.23 0.82
N LEU A 6 13.40 15.92 0.01
CA LEU A 6 14.66 16.54 0.42
C LEU A 6 14.68 18.04 0.14
N PRO A 7 15.33 18.87 0.96
CA PRO A 7 15.39 20.31 0.71
C PRO A 7 16.34 20.62 -0.46
N PHE A 8 16.02 21.62 -1.28
CA PHE A 8 16.77 21.91 -2.51
C PHE A 8 18.23 22.34 -2.26
N ASP A 9 18.54 22.84 -1.08
CA ASP A 9 19.86 23.31 -0.69
C ASP A 9 20.73 22.21 -0.08
N LEU A 10 20.21 20.99 0.07
CA LEU A 10 20.96 19.83 0.56
C LEU A 10 22.15 19.52 -0.34
N LEU A 11 23.31 19.23 0.28
CA LEU A 11 24.49 18.76 -0.43
C LEU A 11 24.22 17.39 -1.07
N ILE A 12 24.76 17.17 -2.26
CA ILE A 12 24.51 15.95 -3.02
C ILE A 12 25.05 14.71 -2.32
N GLU A 13 26.18 14.82 -1.62
CA GLU A 13 26.77 13.73 -0.86
C GLU A 13 25.82 13.27 0.26
N GLU A 14 25.21 14.21 0.98
CA GLU A 14 24.20 13.93 2.02
C GLU A 14 22.90 13.42 1.43
N ALA A 15 22.44 14.02 0.32
CA ALA A 15 21.26 13.56 -0.39
C ALA A 15 21.42 12.12 -0.87
N SER A 16 22.60 11.77 -1.39
CA SER A 16 22.92 10.41 -1.86
C SER A 16 22.79 9.38 -0.74
N ALA A 17 23.27 9.69 0.47
CA ALA A 17 23.15 8.79 1.62
C ALA A 17 21.67 8.52 1.94
N ARG A 18 20.85 9.58 2.06
CA ARG A 18 19.42 9.44 2.37
C ARG A 18 18.63 8.73 1.26
N ILE A 19 18.97 8.96 -0.01
CA ILE A 19 18.31 8.30 -1.14
C ILE A 19 18.59 6.80 -1.16
N VAL A 20 19.81 6.38 -0.78
CA VAL A 20 20.19 4.96 -0.72
C VAL A 20 19.39 4.23 0.35
N ASP A 21 19.19 4.86 1.51
CA ASP A 21 18.46 4.26 2.64
C ASP A 21 16.97 4.03 2.30
N GLU A 22 16.36 4.96 1.57
CA GLU A 22 14.90 4.98 1.32
C GLU A 22 14.50 4.27 0.01
N GLN A 23 15.47 3.87 -0.82
CA GLN A 23 15.30 3.08 -2.06
C GLN A 23 14.32 3.64 -3.12
N HIS A 24 13.94 4.92 -3.02
CA HIS A 24 13.04 5.56 -3.99
C HIS A 24 13.76 5.95 -5.30
N SER A 25 13.15 5.64 -6.45
CA SER A 25 13.72 5.96 -7.78
C SER A 25 13.70 7.45 -8.11
N ARG A 26 12.70 8.17 -7.61
CA ARG A 26 12.47 9.59 -7.84
C ARG A 26 12.09 10.22 -6.51
N VAL A 27 12.79 11.29 -6.13
CA VAL A 27 12.62 11.94 -4.82
C VAL A 27 12.23 13.40 -5.04
N PRO A 28 11.05 13.82 -4.56
CA PRO A 28 10.65 15.22 -4.56
C PRO A 28 11.63 16.11 -3.80
N VAL A 29 11.83 17.32 -4.30
CA VAL A 29 12.70 18.33 -3.71
C VAL A 29 11.87 19.54 -3.32
N TYR A 30 11.97 19.99 -2.07
CA TYR A 30 11.15 21.06 -1.52
C TYR A 30 11.94 22.34 -1.18
N ASP A 31 11.21 23.45 -1.01
CA ASP A 31 11.74 24.72 -0.51
C ASP A 31 11.75 24.75 1.02
N PRO A 32 12.92 24.71 1.69
CA PRO A 32 13.00 24.71 3.15
C PRO A 32 12.46 25.98 3.80
N ALA A 33 12.36 27.11 3.08
CA ALA A 33 11.77 28.33 3.60
C ALA A 33 10.23 28.27 3.66
N ARG A 34 9.62 27.40 2.85
CA ARG A 34 8.16 27.27 2.73
C ARG A 34 7.61 26.00 3.36
N GLY A 35 8.43 24.97 3.50
CA GLY A 35 8.09 23.70 4.14
C GLY A 35 8.13 22.50 3.19
N PRO A 36 8.10 21.27 3.72
CA PRO A 36 8.13 20.02 2.94
C PRO A 36 6.99 19.87 1.92
N GLU A 37 5.87 20.55 2.14
CA GLU A 37 4.71 20.61 1.25
C GLU A 37 4.94 21.47 -0.01
N TYR A 38 6.06 22.17 -0.10
CA TYR A 38 6.34 23.07 -1.22
C TYR A 38 7.38 22.48 -2.17
N ILE A 39 6.95 21.52 -2.99
CA ILE A 39 7.83 20.83 -3.94
C ILE A 39 8.18 21.75 -5.11
N VAL A 40 9.48 21.95 -5.33
CA VAL A 40 10.06 22.78 -6.40
C VAL A 40 10.71 21.96 -7.51
N GLY A 41 10.88 20.65 -7.32
CA GLY A 41 11.48 19.78 -8.33
C GLY A 41 11.55 18.31 -7.92
N VAL A 42 12.26 17.54 -8.72
CA VAL A 42 12.47 16.10 -8.49
C VAL A 42 13.89 15.70 -8.86
N VAL A 43 14.49 14.81 -8.08
CA VAL A 43 15.79 14.20 -8.35
C VAL A 43 15.64 12.70 -8.58
N TYR A 44 16.46 12.16 -9.48
CA TYR A 44 16.43 10.75 -9.84
C TYR A 44 17.61 10.07 -9.16
N SER A 45 17.35 8.97 -8.44
CA SER A 45 18.41 8.27 -7.69
C SER A 45 19.56 7.85 -8.61
N LYS A 46 19.25 7.33 -9.80
CA LYS A 46 20.25 6.97 -10.82
C LYS A 46 21.14 8.14 -11.26
N ASP A 47 20.60 9.37 -11.31
CA ASP A 47 21.35 10.55 -11.76
C ASP A 47 22.32 10.98 -10.63
N ILE A 48 21.86 10.92 -9.38
CA ILE A 48 22.70 11.14 -8.20
C ILE A 48 23.82 10.10 -8.11
N SER A 49 23.52 8.80 -8.27
CA SER A 49 24.53 7.73 -8.24
C SER A 49 25.57 7.89 -9.35
N ARG A 50 25.15 8.23 -10.57
CA ARG A 50 26.06 8.52 -11.70
C ARG A 50 26.97 9.70 -11.41
N LEU A 51 26.41 10.76 -10.86
CA LEU A 51 27.17 11.95 -10.49
C LEU A 51 28.20 11.65 -9.39
N MET A 52 27.81 10.88 -8.37
CA MET A 52 28.71 10.44 -7.31
C MET A 52 29.84 9.57 -7.85
N HIS A 53 29.55 8.64 -8.76
CA HIS A 53 30.55 7.81 -9.41
C HIS A 53 31.56 8.63 -10.24
N PHE A 54 31.07 9.59 -11.02
CA PHE A 54 31.92 10.49 -11.80
C PHE A 54 32.80 11.36 -10.89
N ARG A 55 32.22 11.89 -9.80
CA ARG A 55 32.95 12.69 -8.80
C ARG A 55 34.05 11.90 -8.10
N ALA A 56 33.75 10.68 -7.66
CA ALA A 56 34.77 9.80 -7.06
C ALA A 56 35.92 9.53 -8.05
N SER A 57 35.59 9.21 -9.30
CA SER A 57 36.59 8.95 -10.35
C SER A 57 37.42 10.18 -10.71
N ALA A 58 36.82 11.37 -10.70
CA ALA A 58 37.50 12.63 -10.96
C ALA A 58 38.50 12.99 -9.83
N ARG A 59 38.15 12.73 -8.56
CA ARG A 59 39.08 12.91 -7.42
C ARG A 59 40.34 12.06 -7.57
N THR A 60 40.20 10.85 -8.10
CA THR A 60 41.34 9.95 -8.33
C THR A 60 42.21 10.39 -9.53
N ARG A 61 41.61 11.02 -10.55
CA ARG A 61 42.31 11.40 -11.80
C ARG A 61 42.85 12.84 -11.83
N PHE A 62 42.20 13.75 -11.11
CA PHE A 62 42.50 15.18 -11.12
C PHE A 62 42.58 15.67 -9.67
N ALA A 63 43.72 15.43 -9.03
CA ALA A 63 43.94 15.70 -7.60
C ALA A 63 43.84 17.20 -7.22
N GLU A 64 43.93 18.11 -8.19
CA GLU A 64 43.99 19.56 -7.96
C GLU A 64 42.74 20.34 -8.42
N ALA A 65 41.71 19.67 -8.94
CA ALA A 65 40.49 20.38 -9.35
C ALA A 65 39.68 20.81 -8.11
N PRO A 66 39.34 22.12 -7.94
CA PRO A 66 38.51 22.57 -6.84
C PRO A 66 37.13 21.92 -6.93
N PHE A 67 36.84 21.04 -5.97
CA PHE A 67 35.54 20.40 -5.86
C PHE A 67 34.54 21.42 -5.34
N THR A 68 33.73 21.97 -6.24
CA THR A 68 32.63 22.85 -5.85
C THR A 68 31.57 22.02 -5.12
N GLU A 69 31.09 22.54 -3.99
CA GLU A 69 29.89 22.03 -3.30
C GLU A 69 28.72 22.05 -4.27
N LEU A 70 28.14 20.88 -4.53
CA LEU A 70 26.99 20.75 -5.40
C LEU A 70 25.76 20.46 -4.55
N ARG A 71 24.69 21.20 -4.79
CA ARG A 71 23.42 21.10 -4.07
C ARG A 71 22.33 20.57 -4.98
N LEU A 72 21.26 20.02 -4.39
CA LEU A 72 20.16 19.42 -5.15
C LEU A 72 19.54 20.37 -6.19
N LYS A 73 19.41 21.67 -5.88
CA LYS A 73 18.88 22.68 -6.80
C LYS A 73 19.60 22.76 -8.15
N GLN A 74 20.86 22.32 -8.21
CA GLN A 74 21.67 22.36 -9.44
C GLN A 74 21.48 21.13 -10.33
N VAL A 75 20.88 20.05 -9.79
CA VAL A 75 20.72 18.77 -10.50
C VAL A 75 19.27 18.30 -10.57
N MET A 76 18.39 18.91 -9.78
CA MET A 76 16.96 18.63 -9.82
C MET A 76 16.39 19.01 -11.19
N ARG A 77 15.35 18.28 -11.56
CA ARG A 77 14.56 18.54 -12.76
C ARG A 77 13.25 19.18 -12.36
N GLU A 78 12.69 19.98 -13.25
CA GLU A 78 11.31 20.41 -13.13
C GLU A 78 10.38 19.20 -12.97
N VAL A 79 9.42 19.35 -12.07
CA VAL A 79 8.37 18.37 -11.81
C VAL A 79 7.07 18.84 -12.45
N LEU A 80 6.28 17.89 -12.95
CA LEU A 80 4.96 18.21 -13.44
C LEU A 80 4.05 18.52 -12.23
N VAL A 81 3.29 19.61 -12.30
CA VAL A 81 2.34 20.00 -11.25
C VAL A 81 0.94 19.96 -11.83
N VAL A 82 0.01 19.32 -11.11
CA VAL A 82 -1.37 19.13 -11.55
C VAL A 82 -2.34 19.39 -10.40
N PRO A 83 -3.53 19.95 -10.66
CA PRO A 83 -4.56 20.09 -9.62
C PRO A 83 -5.14 18.72 -9.26
N GLU A 84 -5.62 18.57 -8.02
CA GLU A 84 -6.28 17.34 -7.56
C GLU A 84 -7.53 16.96 -8.37
N THR A 85 -8.18 17.94 -8.98
CA THR A 85 -9.40 17.74 -9.77
C THR A 85 -9.12 17.27 -11.21
N LYS A 86 -7.85 17.09 -11.62
CA LYS A 86 -7.50 16.71 -13.00
C LYS A 86 -7.97 15.28 -13.32
N PRO A 87 -8.70 15.06 -14.44
CA PRO A 87 -9.07 13.72 -14.88
C PRO A 87 -7.84 12.84 -15.18
N VAL A 88 -7.92 11.57 -14.82
CA VAL A 88 -6.77 10.65 -14.93
C VAL A 88 -6.33 10.41 -16.38
N LEU A 89 -7.28 10.40 -17.34
CA LEU A 89 -6.98 10.30 -18.78
C LEU A 89 -6.15 11.51 -19.26
N ASP A 90 -6.50 12.71 -18.81
CA ASP A 90 -5.78 13.93 -19.15
C ASP A 90 -4.39 13.94 -18.50
N LEU A 91 -4.27 13.42 -17.27
CA LEU A 91 -2.99 13.24 -16.60
C LEU A 91 -2.06 12.29 -17.39
N LEU A 92 -2.58 11.17 -17.90
CA LEU A 92 -1.79 10.25 -18.73
C LEU A 92 -1.35 10.87 -20.05
N HIS A 93 -2.22 11.62 -20.72
CA HIS A 93 -1.84 12.37 -21.91
C HIS A 93 -0.71 13.37 -21.61
N GLU A 94 -0.77 14.04 -20.45
CA GLU A 94 0.28 14.98 -20.06
C GLU A 94 1.60 14.29 -19.71
N PHE A 95 1.54 13.13 -19.05
CA PHE A 95 2.71 12.29 -18.81
C PHE A 95 3.39 11.87 -20.13
N GLN A 96 2.59 11.43 -21.11
CA GLN A 96 3.09 11.06 -22.43
C GLN A 96 3.69 12.26 -23.18
N ALA A 97 2.97 13.39 -23.22
CA ALA A 97 3.40 14.59 -23.94
C ALA A 97 4.69 15.19 -23.37
N ARG A 98 4.80 15.26 -22.04
CA ARG A 98 5.98 15.85 -21.37
C ARG A 98 7.10 14.84 -21.09
N ARG A 99 6.90 13.57 -21.44
CA ARG A 99 7.79 12.44 -21.13
C ARG A 99 8.16 12.40 -19.64
N ARG A 100 7.16 12.56 -18.78
CA ARG A 100 7.28 12.52 -17.30
C ARG A 100 6.50 11.35 -16.74
N HIS A 101 6.94 10.84 -15.59
CA HIS A 101 6.39 9.64 -14.95
C HIS A 101 5.86 9.94 -13.53
N LEU A 102 5.91 11.21 -13.13
CA LEU A 102 5.68 11.65 -11.76
C LEU A 102 5.15 13.08 -11.81
N ALA A 103 4.06 13.33 -11.09
CA ALA A 103 3.46 14.64 -10.92
C ALA A 103 3.16 14.93 -9.45
N ILE A 104 3.35 16.19 -9.06
CA ILE A 104 2.91 16.71 -7.77
C ILE A 104 1.47 17.16 -7.90
N VAL A 105 0.63 16.68 -6.98
CA VAL A 105 -0.77 17.05 -6.91
C VAL A 105 -0.91 18.21 -5.93
N VAL A 106 -1.57 19.29 -6.36
CA VAL A 106 -1.78 20.49 -5.55
C VAL A 106 -3.27 20.79 -5.35
N ASP A 107 -3.58 21.42 -4.22
CA ASP A 107 -4.90 22.01 -3.94
C ASP A 107 -5.08 23.39 -4.63
N GLU A 108 -6.23 24.01 -4.40
CA GLU A 108 -6.58 25.34 -4.93
C GLU A 108 -5.69 26.46 -4.37
N PHE A 109 -5.03 26.22 -3.25
CA PHE A 109 -4.13 27.17 -2.60
C PHE A 109 -2.67 26.97 -3.04
N GLY A 110 -2.39 25.97 -3.88
CA GLY A 110 -1.08 25.66 -4.40
C GLY A 110 -0.19 24.89 -3.42
N SER A 111 -0.77 24.29 -2.39
CA SER A 111 -0.06 23.39 -1.46
C SER A 111 -0.02 21.98 -2.03
N THR A 112 1.07 21.26 -1.81
CA THR A 112 1.15 19.84 -2.24
C THR A 112 0.26 18.99 -1.34
N VAL A 113 -0.77 18.39 -1.94
CA VAL A 113 -1.62 17.40 -1.28
C VAL A 113 -1.08 15.98 -1.47
N GLY A 114 -0.32 15.74 -2.55
CA GLY A 114 0.10 14.40 -2.89
C GLY A 114 1.08 14.29 -4.06
N LEU A 115 1.36 13.04 -4.38
CA LEU A 115 2.19 12.61 -5.50
C LEU A 115 1.40 11.57 -6.29
N VAL A 116 1.51 11.61 -7.61
CA VAL A 116 0.95 10.58 -8.50
C VAL A 116 1.99 10.18 -9.55
N THR A 117 2.08 8.89 -9.82
CA THR A 117 2.94 8.33 -10.86
C THR A 117 2.14 7.90 -12.08
N VAL A 118 2.84 7.63 -13.20
CA VAL A 118 2.19 7.05 -14.39
C VAL A 118 1.59 5.70 -14.04
N GLU A 119 2.31 4.93 -13.23
CA GLU A 119 1.92 3.60 -12.78
C GLU A 119 0.58 3.67 -12.00
N ASP A 120 0.44 4.61 -11.07
CA ASP A 120 -0.81 4.83 -10.33
C ASP A 120 -1.96 5.26 -11.26
N ALA A 121 -1.69 6.16 -12.21
CA ALA A 121 -2.69 6.65 -13.15
C ALA A 121 -3.17 5.57 -14.12
N ILE A 122 -2.27 4.67 -14.54
CA ILE A 122 -2.60 3.48 -15.32
C ILE A 122 -3.41 2.50 -14.48
N GLU A 123 -3.02 2.23 -13.24
CA GLU A 123 -3.75 1.35 -12.31
C GLU A 123 -5.19 1.82 -12.12
N GLN A 124 -5.42 3.13 -11.96
CA GLN A 124 -6.78 3.69 -11.85
C GLN A 124 -7.63 3.51 -13.10
N LEU A 125 -7.03 3.47 -14.30
CA LEU A 125 -7.76 3.30 -15.56
C LEU A 125 -8.01 1.85 -15.94
N ILE A 126 -6.99 1.03 -15.78
CA ILE A 126 -7.09 -0.39 -16.09
C ILE A 126 -8.00 -1.05 -15.05
N GLY A 127 -7.98 -0.56 -13.80
CA GLY A 127 -8.44 -1.37 -12.68
C GLY A 127 -7.61 -2.65 -12.60
N GLU A 128 -8.00 -3.60 -11.75
CA GLU A 128 -7.67 -4.99 -12.08
C GLU A 128 -8.37 -5.28 -13.40
N VAL A 129 -7.67 -5.77 -14.43
CA VAL A 129 -8.35 -6.29 -15.62
C VAL A 129 -9.28 -7.38 -15.11
N GLU A 130 -10.58 -7.09 -15.03
CA GLU A 130 -11.59 -8.09 -14.77
C GLU A 130 -11.63 -8.99 -16.00
N ASP A 131 -10.90 -10.11 -15.94
CA ASP A 131 -11.24 -11.27 -16.75
C ASP A 131 -12.71 -11.62 -16.47
N GLU A 132 -13.42 -12.20 -17.44
CA GLU A 132 -14.80 -12.67 -17.26
C GLU A 132 -14.92 -13.75 -16.15
N PHE A 133 -13.76 -14.16 -15.62
CA PHE A 133 -13.56 -15.11 -14.54
C PHE A 133 -12.82 -14.53 -13.32
N ASP A 134 -12.37 -13.26 -13.35
CA ASP A 134 -11.60 -12.67 -12.25
C ASP A 134 -12.52 -11.93 -11.28
N VAL A 135 -12.53 -12.44 -10.05
CA VAL A 135 -13.31 -11.93 -8.94
C VAL A 135 -12.70 -10.60 -8.49
N ALA A 136 -13.43 -9.52 -8.72
CA ALA A 136 -13.11 -8.18 -8.25
C ALA A 136 -12.58 -8.14 -6.79
N SER A 137 -11.32 -7.70 -6.71
CA SER A 137 -10.63 -6.96 -5.64
C SER A 137 -11.41 -6.58 -4.37
N LYS A 138 -10.71 -6.68 -3.22
CA LYS A 138 -10.52 -5.63 -2.19
C LYS A 138 -10.29 -6.24 -0.80
N THR A 139 -9.02 -6.50 -0.47
CA THR A 139 -8.59 -6.59 0.94
C THR A 139 -8.58 -5.18 1.51
N VAL A 140 -9.66 -4.75 2.13
CA VAL A 140 -9.75 -3.44 2.78
C VAL A 140 -9.36 -3.61 4.25
N LEU A 141 -8.31 -2.88 4.63
CA LEU A 141 -7.87 -2.60 6.01
C LEU A 141 -7.37 -3.82 6.80
N THR A 142 -6.05 -4.02 6.82
CA THR A 142 -5.38 -4.66 7.95
C THR A 142 -5.30 -3.66 9.09
N THR A 143 -6.11 -3.81 10.14
CA THR A 143 -5.96 -3.01 11.35
C THR A 143 -4.71 -3.46 12.11
N ALA A 144 -4.15 -2.62 13.01
CA ALA A 144 -3.01 -2.97 13.86
C ALA A 144 -3.25 -4.20 14.78
N ARG A 145 -4.48 -4.76 14.77
CA ARG A 145 -4.90 -5.96 15.52
C ARG A 145 -5.05 -7.21 14.65
N GLY A 146 -4.73 -7.14 13.35
CA GLY A 146 -4.81 -8.30 12.45
C GLY A 146 -6.23 -8.65 11.99
N GLU A 147 -7.14 -7.68 11.99
CA GLU A 147 -8.49 -7.82 11.40
C GLU A 147 -8.40 -7.58 9.89
N LEU A 148 -9.15 -8.34 9.08
CA LEU A 148 -9.24 -8.21 7.63
C LEU A 148 -10.70 -8.04 7.19
N ILE A 149 -10.97 -7.22 6.17
CA ILE A 149 -12.29 -7.16 5.53
C ILE A 149 -12.15 -7.58 4.06
N LEU A 150 -12.92 -8.60 3.67
CA LEU A 150 -12.92 -9.20 2.33
C LEU A 150 -14.32 -9.16 1.69
N ASP A 151 -14.39 -9.17 0.35
CA ASP A 151 -15.64 -9.37 -0.37
C ASP A 151 -16.13 -10.82 -0.20
N GLY A 152 -17.44 -11.00 -0.13
CA GLY A 152 -18.06 -12.32 -0.11
C GLY A 152 -17.81 -13.15 -1.38
N SER A 153 -17.51 -12.55 -2.54
CA SER A 153 -17.21 -13.32 -3.76
C SER A 153 -15.80 -13.90 -3.81
N VAL A 154 -14.89 -13.53 -2.91
CA VAL A 154 -13.50 -14.00 -2.94
C VAL A 154 -13.46 -15.53 -3.03
N ASN A 155 -12.67 -16.06 -3.98
CA ASN A 155 -12.54 -17.48 -4.19
C ASN A 155 -11.75 -18.13 -3.04
N LEU A 156 -12.22 -19.29 -2.57
CA LEU A 156 -11.55 -20.03 -1.50
C LEU A 156 -10.13 -20.49 -1.91
N ARG A 157 -9.88 -20.74 -3.19
CA ARG A 157 -8.56 -21.09 -3.72
C ARG A 157 -7.57 -19.93 -3.66
N ASP A 158 -8.05 -18.70 -3.83
CA ASP A 158 -7.21 -17.51 -3.75
C ASP A 158 -6.85 -17.21 -2.31
N LEU A 159 -7.79 -17.39 -1.37
CA LEU A 159 -7.52 -17.35 0.07
C LEU A 159 -6.48 -18.40 0.49
N GLU A 160 -6.55 -19.60 -0.07
CA GLU A 160 -5.56 -20.64 0.18
C GLU A 160 -4.18 -20.27 -0.37
N THR A 161 -4.11 -19.72 -1.58
CA THR A 161 -2.83 -19.38 -2.24
C THR A 161 -2.17 -18.16 -1.60
N GLN A 162 -2.94 -17.10 -1.34
CA GLN A 162 -2.42 -15.81 -0.87
C GLN A 162 -2.26 -15.75 0.65
N MET A 163 -3.22 -16.30 1.39
CA MET A 163 -3.28 -16.20 2.86
C MET A 163 -2.94 -17.52 3.56
N ARG A 164 -2.77 -18.62 2.81
CA ARG A 164 -2.58 -19.98 3.34
C ARG A 164 -3.73 -20.43 4.24
N TRP A 165 -4.95 -20.02 3.89
CA TRP A 165 -6.17 -20.42 4.60
C TRP A 165 -6.89 -21.51 3.82
N THR A 166 -6.95 -22.72 4.37
CA THR A 166 -7.68 -23.82 3.75
C THR A 166 -9.10 -23.86 4.31
N LEU A 167 -10.07 -23.44 3.49
CA LEU A 167 -11.50 -23.48 3.82
C LEU A 167 -12.17 -24.66 3.09
N PRO A 168 -13.14 -25.37 3.70
CA PRO A 168 -13.86 -26.48 3.08
C PRO A 168 -14.56 -26.05 1.80
N ARG A 169 -14.39 -26.86 0.76
CA ARG A 169 -14.99 -26.68 -0.57
C ARG A 169 -16.05 -27.74 -0.86
N ASP A 170 -16.55 -28.39 0.18
CA ASP A 170 -17.54 -29.46 0.07
C ASP A 170 -18.79 -28.97 -0.65
N ALA A 171 -19.47 -29.88 -1.36
CA ALA A 171 -20.72 -29.58 -2.07
C ALA A 171 -20.64 -28.45 -3.13
N GLY A 172 -19.47 -28.21 -3.72
CA GLY A 172 -19.30 -27.23 -4.81
C GLY A 172 -19.21 -25.78 -4.34
N VAL A 173 -18.85 -25.56 -3.08
CA VAL A 173 -18.62 -24.21 -2.55
C VAL A 173 -17.27 -23.68 -3.05
N GLU A 174 -17.32 -22.54 -3.75
CA GLU A 174 -16.12 -21.93 -4.35
C GLU A 174 -15.76 -20.56 -3.77
N THR A 175 -16.67 -19.90 -3.04
CA THR A 175 -16.50 -18.53 -2.56
C THR A 175 -16.65 -18.40 -1.05
N LEU A 176 -16.10 -17.32 -0.48
CA LEU A 176 -16.21 -17.01 0.95
C LEU A 176 -17.67 -16.88 1.42
N ALA A 177 -18.52 -16.22 0.65
CA ALA A 177 -19.96 -16.14 0.92
C ALA A 177 -20.63 -17.51 0.87
N GLY A 178 -20.26 -18.34 -0.12
CA GLY A 178 -20.77 -19.70 -0.24
C GLY A 178 -20.41 -20.55 0.99
N PHE A 179 -19.18 -20.43 1.48
CA PHE A 179 -18.73 -21.09 2.70
C PHE A 179 -19.55 -20.67 3.92
N LEU A 180 -19.77 -19.36 4.10
CA LEU A 180 -20.57 -18.84 5.21
C LEU A 180 -22.04 -19.27 5.11
N LEU A 181 -22.63 -19.23 3.93
CA LEU A 181 -24.00 -19.69 3.69
C LEU A 181 -24.17 -21.18 3.98
N ALA A 182 -23.23 -22.01 3.54
CA ALA A 182 -23.25 -23.45 3.80
C ALA A 182 -23.16 -23.76 5.29
N ARG A 183 -22.37 -22.99 6.05
CA ARG A 183 -22.22 -23.13 7.50
C ARG A 183 -23.44 -22.61 8.27
N LEU A 184 -24.03 -21.50 7.84
CA LEU A 184 -25.17 -20.88 8.51
C LEU A 184 -26.50 -21.57 8.15
N GLY A 185 -26.60 -22.23 6.98
CA GLY A 185 -27.79 -22.95 6.53
C GLY A 185 -29.00 -22.06 6.20
N LYS A 186 -28.80 -20.74 6.14
CA LYS A 186 -29.83 -19.71 5.89
C LYS A 186 -29.21 -18.46 5.30
N ILE A 187 -30.03 -17.56 4.76
CA ILE A 187 -29.59 -16.21 4.40
C ILE A 187 -29.37 -15.42 5.70
N PRO A 188 -28.14 -14.96 5.99
CA PRO A 188 -27.83 -14.31 7.26
C PRO A 188 -28.27 -12.85 7.28
N ARG A 189 -28.31 -12.29 8.48
CA ARG A 189 -28.35 -10.83 8.68
C ARG A 189 -26.95 -10.30 8.98
N GLY A 190 -26.75 -9.00 8.78
CA GLY A 190 -25.53 -8.33 9.23
C GLY A 190 -25.31 -8.55 10.73
N GLY A 191 -24.07 -8.87 11.10
CA GLY A 191 -23.64 -9.22 12.45
C GLY A 191 -23.59 -10.72 12.75
N GLU A 192 -24.04 -11.60 11.85
CA GLU A 192 -23.92 -13.05 12.06
C GLU A 192 -22.47 -13.53 11.93
N ILE A 193 -22.11 -14.54 12.74
CA ILE A 193 -20.73 -14.97 12.96
C ILE A 193 -20.58 -16.48 12.67
N VAL A 194 -19.48 -16.85 12.01
CA VAL A 194 -19.01 -18.22 11.85
C VAL A 194 -17.58 -18.30 12.35
N GLU A 195 -17.25 -19.29 13.18
CA GLU A 195 -15.87 -19.53 13.61
C GLU A 195 -15.32 -20.80 12.95
N TYR A 196 -14.10 -20.71 12.42
CA TYR A 196 -13.45 -21.81 11.71
C TYR A 196 -11.93 -21.65 11.72
N GLU A 197 -11.20 -22.73 12.03
CA GLU A 197 -9.72 -22.78 12.02
C GLU A 197 -9.07 -21.59 12.75
N GLY A 198 -9.52 -21.32 13.99
CA GLY A 198 -8.98 -20.24 14.83
C GLY A 198 -9.26 -18.83 14.32
N ARG A 199 -10.26 -18.66 13.44
CA ARG A 199 -10.68 -17.35 12.90
C ARG A 199 -12.18 -17.16 13.10
N ARG A 200 -12.57 -15.92 13.33
CA ARG A 200 -13.96 -15.47 13.38
C ARG A 200 -14.29 -14.72 12.09
N PHE A 201 -15.31 -15.17 11.39
CA PHE A 201 -15.87 -14.56 10.19
C PHE A 201 -17.19 -13.90 10.56
N THR A 202 -17.26 -12.58 10.45
CA THR A 202 -18.46 -11.79 10.75
C THR A 202 -19.02 -11.22 9.45
N VAL A 203 -20.29 -11.51 9.16
CA VAL A 203 -21.03 -10.85 8.07
C VAL A 203 -21.23 -9.40 8.45
N ILE A 204 -20.60 -8.46 7.75
CA ILE A 204 -20.73 -7.03 8.09
C ILE A 204 -21.67 -6.29 7.13
N GLU A 205 -21.82 -6.80 5.91
CA GLU A 205 -22.66 -6.17 4.89
C GLU A 205 -23.34 -7.21 4.00
N MET A 206 -24.60 -6.95 3.69
CA MET A 206 -25.43 -7.74 2.76
C MET A 206 -25.82 -6.84 1.59
N SER A 207 -25.73 -7.34 0.38
CA SER A 207 -26.29 -6.72 -0.83
C SER A 207 -27.46 -7.58 -1.31
N GLY A 208 -28.68 -7.16 -0.99
CA GLY A 208 -29.88 -8.00 -1.15
C GLY A 208 -29.75 -9.29 -0.34
N ASN A 209 -29.84 -10.44 -1.02
CA ASN A 209 -29.70 -11.77 -0.41
C ASN A 209 -28.26 -12.32 -0.42
N ARG A 210 -27.29 -11.53 -0.90
CA ARG A 210 -25.88 -11.92 -1.01
C ARG A 210 -25.06 -11.29 0.13
N ILE A 211 -24.17 -12.06 0.74
CA ILE A 211 -23.13 -11.53 1.62
C ILE A 211 -22.14 -10.75 0.76
N SER A 212 -22.05 -9.42 0.98
CA SER A 212 -21.14 -8.57 0.20
C SER A 212 -19.80 -8.36 0.91
N ARG A 213 -19.78 -8.20 2.24
CA ARG A 213 -18.52 -8.04 2.99
C ARG A 213 -18.47 -8.89 4.25
N VAL A 214 -17.27 -9.40 4.53
CA VAL A 214 -16.96 -10.26 5.67
C VAL A 214 -15.75 -9.69 6.41
N ARG A 215 -15.89 -9.46 7.71
CA ARG A 215 -14.76 -9.17 8.61
C ARG A 215 -14.20 -10.48 9.14
N ILE A 216 -12.89 -10.63 9.15
CA ILE A 216 -12.17 -11.81 9.61
C ILE A 216 -11.19 -11.40 10.68
N GLU A 217 -11.24 -12.08 11.83
CA GLU A 217 -10.41 -11.78 12.99
C GLU A 217 -9.76 -13.07 13.49
N LYS A 218 -8.51 -13.00 13.94
CA LYS A 218 -7.86 -14.14 14.59
C LYS A 218 -8.44 -14.31 15.99
N LEU A 219 -8.81 -15.53 16.35
CA LEU A 219 -9.17 -15.85 17.72
C LEU A 219 -7.87 -16.03 18.51
N ASP A 220 -7.49 -15.01 19.27
CA ASP A 220 -6.42 -15.14 20.25
C ASP A 220 -6.84 -16.22 21.26
N HIS A 221 -6.05 -17.28 21.36
CA HIS A 221 -6.21 -18.28 22.40
C HIS A 221 -5.72 -17.69 23.73
N SER A 222 -6.47 -16.75 24.30
CA SER A 222 -6.40 -16.48 25.74
C SER A 222 -7.34 -17.46 26.43
N GLY A 223 -6.83 -18.66 26.70
CA GLY A 223 -7.66 -19.74 27.26
C GLY A 223 -6.96 -21.05 27.60
N ASP A 224 -5.64 -21.09 27.84
CA ASP A 224 -5.08 -22.11 28.74
C ASP A 224 -5.42 -21.70 30.17
N ALA A 225 -6.70 -21.86 30.54
CA ALA A 225 -7.05 -22.09 31.92
C ALA A 225 -6.77 -23.58 32.16
N GLU A 226 -5.73 -23.87 32.95
CA GLU A 226 -5.51 -25.20 33.52
C GLU A 226 -6.85 -25.74 34.04
N PRO A 227 -7.19 -27.02 33.75
CA PRO A 227 -8.31 -27.65 34.41
C PRO A 227 -7.99 -27.70 35.90
N ILE A 228 -8.73 -26.93 36.70
CA ILE A 228 -8.82 -27.18 38.15
C ILE A 228 -9.48 -28.55 38.27
N ASP A 229 -8.65 -29.56 38.58
CA ASP A 229 -9.09 -30.91 38.94
C ASP A 229 -10.05 -30.80 40.14
N ARG A 230 -11.35 -30.93 39.85
CA ARG A 230 -12.40 -31.12 40.85
C ARG A 230 -12.74 -32.61 40.94
N THR A 231 -11.77 -33.42 41.30
CA THR A 231 -11.99 -34.82 41.66
C THR A 231 -11.09 -35.25 42.82
N ALA A 232 -11.15 -34.51 43.93
CA ALA A 232 -10.56 -34.94 45.20
C ALA A 232 -11.41 -34.48 46.40
N LEU A 233 -12.72 -34.71 46.35
CA LEU A 233 -13.63 -34.59 47.50
C LEU A 233 -14.75 -35.64 47.39
N GLU A 234 -14.37 -36.90 47.21
CA GLU A 234 -15.23 -38.07 47.44
C GLU A 234 -14.33 -39.30 47.56
N ASN A 235 -13.64 -39.41 48.70
CA ASN A 235 -13.12 -40.65 49.30
C ASN A 235 -12.33 -40.28 50.57
N ALA A 236 -13.08 -39.79 51.57
CA ALA A 236 -12.66 -39.79 52.97
C ALA A 236 -13.91 -40.08 53.82
N SER A 237 -14.25 -41.36 53.88
CA SER A 237 -15.03 -41.99 54.95
C SER A 237 -14.47 -43.39 55.16
#